data_AF-A0A967ZBJ5-F1
#
_entry.id   AF-A0A967ZBJ5-F1
#
_cell.length_a   1.000
_cell.length_b   1.000
_cell.length_c   1.000
_cell.angle_alpha   90.00
_cell.angle_beta   90.00
_cell.angle_gamma   90.00
#
_symmetry.space_group_name_H-M   'P 1'
#
loop_
_entity.id
_entity.type
_entity.pdbx_description
1 polymer ?
#
loop_
_entity_poly.entity_id
_entity_poly.type
_entity_poly.pdbx_seq_one_letter_code
_entity_poly.pdbx_strand_id
1 'polypeptide(L)' 'DALLKIGFCNYELSQWDQARAALERVVREFPDTTAARLATQRLERMAQDQV' A
#
# COMPACT_ATOMS: atom_id res chain seq x y z
N ASP A 1 5.94 -8.90 -6.11
CA ASP A 1 5.79 -9.10 -4.64
C ASP A 1 6.56 -8.15 -3.73
N ALA A 2 7.83 -7.80 -4.00
CA ALA A 2 8.65 -7.02 -3.05
C ALA A 2 8.05 -5.64 -2.68
N LEU A 3 7.48 -4.93 -3.65
CA LEU A 3 6.91 -3.59 -3.46
C LEU A 3 5.65 -3.59 -2.56
N LEU A 4 4.81 -4.64 -2.66
CA LEU A 4 3.68 -4.83 -1.75
C LEU A 4 4.17 -5.07 -0.33
N LYS A 5 5.17 -5.96 -0.15
CA LYS A 5 5.76 -6.26 1.16
C LYS A 5 6.38 -5.02 1.81
N ILE A 6 7.04 -4.15 1.03
CA ILE A 6 7.57 -2.86 1.52
C ILE A 6 6.45 -1.99 2.07
N GLY A 7 5.32 -1.87 1.36
CA GLY A 7 4.15 -1.13 1.84
C GLY A 7 3.60 -1.67 3.17
N PHE A 8 3.53 -3.00 3.32
CA PHE A 8 3.13 -3.63 4.58
C PHE A 8 4.14 -3.42 5.70
N CYS A 9 5.45 -3.54 5.44
CA CYS A 9 6.48 -3.29 6.45
C CYS A 9 6.41 -1.85 6.97
N ASN A 10 6.26 -0.87 6.08
CA ASN A 10 6.14 0.53 6.47
C ASN A 10 4.87 0.79 7.29
N TYR A 11 3.76 0.10 7.00
CA TYR A 11 2.54 0.15 7.79
C TYR A 11 2.78 -0.37 9.21
N GLU A 12 3.41 -1.54 9.36
CA GLU A 12 3.73 -2.11 10.68
C GLU A 12 4.69 -1.22 11.49
N LEU A 13 5.57 -0.49 10.78
CA LEU A 13 6.46 0.51 11.38
C LEU A 13 5.77 1.85 11.68
N SER A 14 4.44 1.95 11.49
CA SER A 14 3.66 3.19 11.62
C SER A 14 4.16 4.35 10.72
N GLN A 15 4.86 4.03 9.64
CA GLN A 15 5.37 4.98 8.64
C GLN A 15 4.32 5.18 7.55
N TRP A 16 3.22 5.84 7.91
CA TRP A 16 2.02 5.95 7.07
C TRP A 16 2.30 6.57 5.69
N ASP A 17 3.10 7.64 5.62
CA ASP A 17 3.46 8.28 4.34
C ASP A 17 4.25 7.34 3.41
N GLN A 18 5.21 6.59 3.97
CA GLN A 18 6.04 5.68 3.20
C GLN A 18 5.25 4.42 2.78
N ALA A 19 4.36 3.94 3.65
CA ALA A 19 3.44 2.86 3.33
C ALA A 19 2.52 3.26 2.17
N ARG A 20 1.94 4.46 2.25
CA ARG A 20 1.09 5.01 1.19
C ARG A 20 1.84 5.13 -0.12
N ALA A 21 3.01 5.76 -0.14
CA ALA A 21 3.79 5.95 -1.35
C ALA A 21 4.18 4.61 -2.01
N ALA A 22 4.55 3.60 -1.21
CA ALA A 22 4.87 2.28 -1.72
C ALA A 22 3.64 1.57 -2.32
N LEU A 23 2.49 1.63 -1.66
CA LEU A 23 1.24 1.03 -2.13
C LEU A 23 0.70 1.75 -3.38
N GLU A 24 0.73 3.08 -3.43
CA GLU A 24 0.36 3.86 -4.62
C GLU A 24 1.26 3.52 -5.82
N ARG A 25 2.55 3.30 -5.56
CA ARG A 25 3.51 2.86 -6.58
C ARG A 25 3.20 1.45 -7.08
N VAL A 26 2.76 0.52 -6.22
CA VAL A 26 2.28 -0.81 -6.65
C VAL A 26 1.08 -0.68 -7.59
N VAL A 27 0.12 0.17 -7.26
CA VAL A 27 -1.09 0.38 -8.09
C VAL A 27 -0.72 0.99 -9.43
N ARG A 28 0.21 1.96 -9.46
CA ARG A 28 0.65 2.62 -10.70
C ARG A 28 1.51 1.73 -11.59
N GLU A 29 2.46 1.00 -11.02
CA GLU A 29 3.40 0.17 -11.79
C GLU A 29 2.82 -1.19 -12.18
N PHE A 30 1.87 -1.73 -11.41
CA PHE A 30 1.30 -3.07 -11.62
C PHE A 30 -0.24 -3.11 -11.64
N PRO A 31 -0.93 -2.22 -12.38
CA PRO A 31 -2.38 -2.00 -12.27
C PRO A 31 -3.24 -3.25 -12.50
N ASP A 32 -2.81 -4.16 -13.37
CA ASP A 32 -3.58 -5.36 -13.75
C ASP A 32 -3.26 -6.60 -12.89
N THR A 33 -2.57 -6.40 -11.77
CA THR A 33 -2.16 -7.51 -10.90
C THR A 33 -2.98 -7.58 -9.62
N THR A 34 -3.03 -8.78 -9.02
CA THR A 34 -3.60 -8.96 -7.67
C THR A 34 -2.92 -8.06 -6.64
N ALA A 35 -1.62 -7.76 -6.81
CA ALA A 35 -0.89 -6.88 -5.93
C ALA A 35 -1.43 -5.44 -5.94
N ALA A 36 -1.82 -4.90 -7.11
CA ALA A 36 -2.47 -3.60 -7.20
C ALA A 36 -3.83 -3.62 -6.50
N ARG A 37 -4.67 -4.64 -6.70
CA ARG A 37 -5.94 -4.77 -5.97
C ARG A 37 -5.77 -4.78 -4.46
N LEU A 38 -4.81 -5.55 -3.95
CA LEU A 38 -4.50 -5.61 -2.52
C LEU A 38 -3.93 -4.29 -1.99
N ALA A 39 -3.09 -3.61 -2.78
CA ALA A 39 -2.54 -2.32 -2.41
C ALA A 39 -3.62 -1.23 -2.33
N THR A 40 -4.56 -1.20 -3.28
CA THR A 40 -5.71 -0.29 -3.25
C THR A 40 -6.56 -0.51 -2.00
N GLN A 41 -6.94 -1.76 -1.70
CA GLN A 41 -7.72 -2.06 -0.49
C GLN A 41 -7.00 -1.62 0.79
N ARG A 42 -5.67 -1.76 0.81
CA ARG A 42 -4.87 -1.35 1.97
C ARG A 42 -4.81 0.17 2.13
N LEU A 43 -4.70 0.91 1.02
CA LEU A 43 -4.78 2.38 1.01
C LEU A 43 -6.14 2.88 1.52
N GLU A 44 -7.23 2.24 1.10
CA GLU A 44 -8.58 2.58 1.57
C GLU A 44 -8.71 2.35 3.09
N ARG A 45 -8.19 1.23 3.59
CA ARG A 45 -8.18 0.92 5.03
C ARG A 45 -7.39 1.95 5.83
N MET A 46 -6.19 2.31 5.35
CA MET A 46 -5.36 3.35 5.98
C MET A 46 -6.09 4.69 6.07
N ALA A 47 -6.79 5.08 5.01
CA ALA A 47 -7.55 6.33 4.99
C ALA A 47 -8.71 6.33 6.00
N GLN A 48 -9.33 5.16 6.25
CA GLN A 48 -10.38 5.00 7.26
C GLN A 48 -9.83 4.98 8.69
N ASP A 49 -8.67 4.36 8.92
CA ASP A 49 -8.05 4.25 10.25
C ASP A 49 -7.45 5.60 10.74
N GLN A 50 -7.29 6.59 9.85
CA GLN A 50 -6.79 7.94 10.18
C GLN A 50 -7.92 8.97 10.49
N VAL A 51 -9.18 8.53 10.60
CA VAL A 51 -10.34 9.35 11.00
C VAL A 51 -10.62 9.17 12.49
#